data_AF-A0A8H9IG91-F1
#
_entry.id   AF-A0A8H9IG91-F1
#
_cell.length_a   1.000
_cell.length_b   1.000
_cell.length_c   1.000
_cell.angle_alpha   90.00
_cell.angle_beta   90.00
_cell.angle_gamma   90.00
#
_symmetry.space_group_name_H-M   'P 1'
#
loop_
_entity.id
_entity.type
_entity.pdbx_description
1 polymer ?
#
loop_
_entity_poly.entity_id
_entity_poly.type
_entity_poly.pdbx_seq_one_letter_code
_entity_poly.pdbx_strand_id
1 'polypeptide(L)'
;MSETLVPSHQTAPEAGAGVGPTLRELRLARSCTLNEVSTRLKFSVRQLEALEGEEWDQLPGGQPLRGMVRNYARFLDADIAAVLVLLESQVTDTTAPKPVPRSNAGASLSSADLSLYADSRAGFSWIWILIIIAFLLVAGFYAIDRGWIPEEWLFFDWLKELKK
;
A
#
# COMPACT_ATOMS: atom_id res chain seq x y z
N MET A 1 52.97 37.66 12.40
CA MET A 1 51.76 37.59 13.23
C MET A 1 50.64 37.10 12.35
N SER A 2 50.11 35.95 12.72
CA SER A 2 49.12 35.18 11.99
C SER A 2 47.75 35.82 12.12
N GLU A 3 47.02 35.99 11.03
CA GLU A 3 45.55 36.02 11.07
C GLU A 3 45.04 35.44 9.75
N THR A 4 44.98 34.11 9.74
CA THR A 4 44.27 33.34 8.73
C THR A 4 42.78 33.57 8.97
N LEU A 5 42.19 34.47 8.18
CA LEU A 5 40.74 34.62 8.09
C LEU A 5 40.20 33.33 7.44
N VAL A 6 39.74 32.43 8.30
CA VAL A 6 39.02 31.21 7.92
C VAL A 6 37.77 31.67 7.16
N PRO A 7 37.59 31.33 5.87
CA PRO A 7 36.30 31.53 5.25
C PRO A 7 35.33 30.59 5.97
N SER A 8 34.36 31.18 6.67
CA SER A 8 33.17 30.50 7.16
C SER A 8 32.58 29.70 6.01
N HIS A 9 32.76 28.38 6.06
CA HIS A 9 32.00 27.45 5.23
C HIS A 9 30.54 27.69 5.55
N GLN A 10 29.91 28.48 4.70
CA GLN A 10 28.47 28.51 4.53
C GLN A 10 28.08 27.07 4.21
N THR A 11 27.56 26.34 5.18
CA THR A 11 26.82 25.10 4.92
C THR A 11 25.55 25.52 4.20
N ALA A 12 25.65 25.67 2.88
CA ALA A 12 24.51 25.57 1.99
C ALA A 12 23.77 24.25 2.29
N PRO A 13 22.44 24.20 2.16
CA PRO A 13 21.70 22.97 2.43
C PRO A 13 22.21 21.90 1.46
N GLU A 14 22.84 20.85 1.99
CA GLU A 14 23.11 19.63 1.23
C GLU A 14 21.77 19.01 0.89
N ALA A 15 21.20 19.44 -0.23
CA ALA A 15 20.11 18.72 -0.86
C ALA A 15 20.61 17.30 -1.17
N GLY A 16 19.95 16.29 -0.60
CA GLY A 16 19.82 14.97 -1.24
C GLY A 16 21.08 14.12 -1.44
N ALA A 17 21.92 13.91 -0.41
CA ALA A 17 22.98 12.89 -0.48
C ALA A 17 22.46 11.43 -0.43
N GLY A 18 21.15 11.24 -0.17
CA GLY A 18 20.55 9.94 0.04
C GLY A 18 19.05 9.93 -0.26
N VAL A 19 18.48 8.74 -0.35
CA VAL A 19 17.06 8.54 -0.64
C VAL A 19 16.18 9.02 0.52
N GLY A 20 16.61 8.82 1.76
CA GLY A 20 15.89 9.25 2.96
C GLY A 20 15.77 10.78 3.06
N PRO A 21 16.90 11.53 3.03
CA PRO A 21 16.90 12.98 2.99
C PRO A 21 16.07 13.55 1.83
N THR A 22 16.18 12.96 0.63
CA THR A 22 15.41 13.37 -0.55
C THR A 22 13.89 13.24 -0.31
N LEU A 23 13.43 12.11 0.23
CA LEU A 23 12.02 11.90 0.55
C LEU A 23 11.52 12.86 1.64
N ARG A 24 12.36 13.13 2.65
CA ARG A 24 12.05 14.09 3.71
C ARG A 24 11.88 15.50 3.16
N GLU A 25 12.80 15.96 2.31
CA GLU A 25 12.73 17.26 1.68
C GLU A 25 11.45 17.41 0.84
N LEU A 26 11.13 16.41 0.04
CA LEU A 26 9.90 16.38 -0.76
C LEU A 26 8.64 16.42 0.12
N ARG A 27 8.64 15.70 1.25
CA ARG A 27 7.54 15.76 2.22
C ARG A 27 7.38 17.16 2.81
N LEU A 28 8.48 17.78 3.23
CA LEU A 28 8.48 19.12 3.81
C LEU A 28 8.05 20.18 2.78
N ALA A 29 8.48 20.04 1.53
CA ALA A 29 8.06 20.92 0.43
C ALA A 29 6.54 20.86 0.18
N ARG A 30 5.92 19.70 0.43
CA ARG A 30 4.46 19.53 0.36
C ARG A 30 3.73 19.89 1.66
N SER A 31 4.44 20.34 2.68
CA SER A 31 3.90 20.66 4.01
C SER A 31 3.13 19.50 4.66
N CYS A 32 3.50 18.25 4.34
CA CYS A 32 2.85 17.06 4.89
C CYS A 32 3.54 16.57 6.17
N THR A 33 2.75 16.11 7.13
CA THR A 33 3.29 15.49 8.35
C THR A 33 3.50 13.98 8.16
N LEU A 34 4.41 13.39 8.95
CA LEU A 34 4.59 11.93 8.95
C LEU A 34 3.31 11.18 9.33
N ASN A 35 2.46 11.77 10.17
CA ASN A 35 1.16 11.19 10.55
C ASN A 35 0.16 11.16 9.38
N GLU A 36 0.17 12.18 8.51
CA GLU A 36 -0.66 12.17 7.32
C GLU A 36 -0.19 11.11 6.32
N VAL A 37 1.14 11.03 6.11
CA VAL A 37 1.74 10.01 5.26
C VAL A 37 1.44 8.61 5.80
N SER A 38 1.62 8.38 7.11
CA SER A 38 1.36 7.08 7.74
C SER A 38 -0.09 6.66 7.56
N THR A 39 -1.03 7.58 7.74
CA THR A 39 -2.47 7.34 7.55
C THR A 39 -2.81 6.97 6.11
N ARG A 40 -2.16 7.63 5.15
CA ARG A 40 -2.40 7.45 3.71
C ARG A 40 -1.75 6.19 3.14
N LEU A 41 -0.51 5.90 3.57
CA LEU A 41 0.30 4.79 3.04
C LEU A 41 0.26 3.53 3.90
N LYS A 42 -0.36 3.58 5.09
CA LYS A 42 -0.48 2.45 6.03
C LYS A 42 0.87 1.93 6.54
N PHE A 43 1.91 2.77 6.49
CA PHE A 43 3.18 2.51 7.16
C PHE A 43 3.17 3.13 8.54
N SER A 44 3.84 2.52 9.52
CA SER A 44 3.98 3.14 10.83
C SER A 44 4.85 4.40 10.73
N VAL A 45 4.59 5.38 11.60
CA VAL A 45 5.40 6.60 11.68
C VAL A 45 6.88 6.26 11.88
N ARG A 46 7.17 5.30 12.77
CA ARG A 46 8.53 4.80 13.02
C ARG A 46 9.23 4.26 11.77
N GLN A 47 8.51 3.54 10.90
CA GLN A 47 9.10 3.06 9.64
C GLN A 47 9.37 4.22 8.67
N LEU A 48 8.50 5.23 8.63
CA LEU A 48 8.74 6.41 7.79
C LEU A 48 9.90 7.26 8.32
N GLU A 49 10.03 7.38 9.65
CA GLU A 49 11.18 8.02 10.31
C GLU A 49 12.48 7.27 9.99
N ALA A 50 12.48 5.95 10.16
CA ALA A 50 13.62 5.10 9.82
C ALA A 50 13.97 5.20 8.32
N LEU A 51 12.98 5.33 7.43
CA LEU A 51 13.22 5.50 6.00
C LEU A 51 13.81 6.88 5.67
N GLU A 52 13.29 7.96 6.26
CA GLU A 52 13.84 9.31 6.10
C GLU A 52 15.23 9.47 6.75
N GLY A 53 15.50 8.69 7.81
CA GLY A 53 16.79 8.63 8.50
C GLY A 53 17.76 7.58 7.93
N GLU A 54 17.38 6.85 6.89
CA GLU A 54 18.19 5.79 6.27
C GLU A 54 18.65 4.70 7.24
N GLU A 55 17.83 4.41 8.25
CA GLU A 55 18.06 3.36 9.25
C GLU A 55 17.66 1.98 8.67
N TRP A 56 18.43 1.50 7.69
CA TRP A 56 18.13 0.28 6.90
C TRP A 56 17.88 -0.97 7.75
N ASP A 57 18.57 -1.10 8.88
CA ASP A 57 18.44 -2.24 9.80
C ASP A 57 17.07 -2.31 10.50
N GLN A 58 16.34 -1.20 10.58
CA GLN A 58 15.00 -1.12 11.16
C GLN A 58 13.89 -1.28 10.11
N LEU A 59 14.25 -1.41 8.83
CA LEU A 59 13.33 -1.49 7.71
C LEU A 59 13.20 -2.92 7.18
N PRO A 60 12.07 -3.27 6.54
CA PRO A 60 11.97 -4.52 5.80
C PRO A 60 13.02 -4.54 4.69
N GLY A 61 13.87 -5.56 4.62
CA GLY A 61 14.87 -5.69 3.54
C GLY A 61 14.28 -6.20 2.21
N GLY A 62 15.03 -6.03 1.12
CA GLY A 62 14.72 -6.63 -0.19
C GLY A 62 13.55 -5.97 -0.93
N GLN A 63 12.68 -6.77 -1.56
CA GLN A 63 11.59 -6.27 -2.41
C GLN A 63 10.51 -5.45 -1.65
N PRO A 64 10.14 -5.78 -0.39
CA PRO A 64 9.27 -4.94 0.42
C PRO A 64 9.77 -3.50 0.59
N LEU A 65 11.09 -3.29 0.77
CA LEU A 65 11.68 -1.94 0.88
C LEU A 65 11.42 -1.10 -0.37
N ARG A 66 11.71 -1.68 -1.53
CA ARG A 66 11.45 -1.06 -2.84
C ARG A 66 9.97 -0.70 -3.02
N GLY A 67 9.07 -1.56 -2.52
CA GLY A 67 7.63 -1.28 -2.49
C GLY A 67 7.28 -0.06 -1.65
N MET A 68 7.83 0.01 -0.44
CA MET A 68 7.64 1.13 0.49
C MET A 68 8.11 2.46 -0.11
N VAL A 69 9.34 2.49 -0.63
CA VAL A 69 9.93 3.69 -1.27
C VAL A 69 9.13 4.13 -2.50
N ARG A 70 8.70 3.19 -3.34
CA ARG A 70 7.85 3.49 -4.51
C ARG A 70 6.52 4.15 -4.11
N ASN A 71 5.85 3.60 -3.10
CA ASN A 71 4.58 4.15 -2.63
C ASN A 71 4.76 5.55 -2.04
N TYR A 72 5.86 5.77 -1.31
CA TYR A 72 6.15 7.08 -0.74
C TYR A 72 6.49 8.11 -1.82
N ALA A 73 7.36 7.78 -2.77
CA ALA A 73 7.68 8.63 -3.91
C ALA A 73 6.43 8.99 -4.74
N ARG A 74 5.53 8.02 -4.96
CA ARG A 74 4.25 8.28 -5.64
C ARG A 74 3.35 9.24 -4.86
N PHE A 75 3.25 9.09 -3.54
CA PHE A 75 2.47 9.98 -2.69
C PHE A 75 3.02 11.42 -2.71
N LEU A 76 4.34 11.53 -2.73
CA LEU A 76 5.07 12.79 -2.89
C LEU A 76 5.21 13.22 -4.35
N ASP A 77 4.53 12.52 -5.28
CA ASP A 77 4.54 12.74 -6.73
C ASP A 77 5.92 13.21 -7.24
N ALA A 78 6.90 12.41 -6.84
CA ALA A 78 8.30 12.49 -7.22
C ALA A 78 8.59 11.47 -8.32
N ASP A 79 9.73 11.62 -8.99
CA ASP A 79 10.18 10.65 -9.98
C ASP A 79 10.55 9.32 -9.29
N ILE A 80 9.64 8.36 -9.39
CA ILE A 80 9.76 7.04 -8.82
C ILE A 80 11.02 6.33 -9.34
N ALA A 81 11.35 6.48 -10.63
CA ALA A 81 12.49 5.79 -11.22
C ALA A 81 13.80 6.34 -10.63
N ALA A 82 13.92 7.67 -10.56
CA ALA A 82 15.10 8.33 -9.98
C ALA A 82 15.30 7.95 -8.49
N VAL A 83 14.23 7.97 -7.70
CA VAL A 83 14.28 7.62 -6.26
C VAL A 83 14.66 6.14 -6.05
N LEU A 84 14.17 5.23 -6.89
CA LEU A 84 14.52 3.80 -6.80
C LEU A 84 15.97 3.53 -7.22
N VAL A 85 16.48 4.22 -8.25
CA VAL A 85 17.90 4.13 -8.63
C VAL A 85 18.79 4.59 -7.47
N LEU A 86 18.41 5.68 -6.79
CA LEU A 86 19.12 6.18 -5.62
C LEU A 86 19.06 5.19 -4.44
N LEU A 87 17.93 4.52 -4.22
CA LEU A 87 17.82 3.46 -3.20
C LEU A 87 18.78 2.30 -3.51
N GLU A 88 18.88 1.90 -4.77
CA GLU A 88 19.70 0.78 -5.19
C GLU A 88 21.18 1.02 -4.96
N SER A 89 21.67 2.24 -5.18
CA SER A 89 23.06 2.56 -4.84
C SER A 89 23.34 2.47 -3.34
N GLN A 90 22.40 2.87 -2.48
CA GLN A 90 22.60 2.90 -1.03
C GLN A 90 22.48 1.51 -0.36
N VAL A 91 21.51 0.69 -0.79
CA VAL A 91 21.24 -0.62 -0.15
C VAL A 91 22.21 -1.71 -0.64
N THR A 92 22.75 -1.57 -1.84
CA THR A 92 23.73 -2.52 -2.40
C THR A 92 25.07 -2.44 -1.66
N ASP A 93 25.47 -1.25 -1.19
CA ASP A 93 26.70 -1.06 -0.42
C ASP A 93 26.60 -1.58 1.03
N THR A 94 25.39 -1.70 1.58
CA THR A 94 25.15 -2.15 2.95
C THR A 94 24.87 -3.66 3.06
N THR A 95 24.44 -4.32 1.99
CA THR A 95 23.97 -5.72 2.05
C THR A 95 24.92 -6.67 1.31
N ALA A 96 25.97 -7.14 2.00
CA ALA A 96 26.63 -8.38 1.61
C ALA A 96 25.56 -9.51 1.52
N PRO A 97 25.51 -10.30 0.43
CA PRO A 97 24.41 -11.21 0.19
C PRO A 97 24.48 -12.37 1.19
N LYS A 98 23.58 -12.37 2.18
CA LYS A 98 23.29 -13.59 2.94
C LYS A 98 22.64 -14.58 1.97
N PRO A 99 23.21 -15.79 1.75
CA PRO A 99 22.70 -16.74 0.77
C PRO A 99 21.32 -17.21 1.22
N VAL A 100 20.28 -16.70 0.57
CA VAL A 100 18.94 -17.26 0.70
C VAL A 100 18.87 -18.54 -0.15
N PRO A 101 18.39 -19.67 0.37
CA PRO A 101 18.17 -20.86 -0.44
C PRO A 101 17.12 -20.52 -1.50
N ARG A 102 17.49 -20.61 -2.77
CA ARG A 102 16.52 -20.55 -3.88
C ARG A 102 15.68 -21.82 -3.81
N SER A 103 14.51 -21.73 -3.17
CA SER A 103 13.48 -22.75 -3.33
C SER A 103 12.70 -22.43 -4.60
N ASN A 104 13.04 -23.15 -5.66
CA ASN A 104 12.21 -23.26 -6.84
C ASN A 104 11.04 -24.18 -6.50
N ALA A 105 9.91 -23.61 -6.10
CA ALA A 105 8.62 -24.29 -6.10
C ALA A 105 7.60 -23.34 -6.73
N GLY A 106 6.90 -23.84 -7.74
CA GLY A 106 5.97 -23.08 -8.57
C GLY A 106 4.85 -22.40 -7.78
N ALA A 107 4.23 -21.43 -8.46
CA ALA A 107 3.17 -20.54 -7.98
C ALA A 107 3.64 -19.52 -6.92
N SER A 108 4.37 -18.51 -7.38
CA SER A 108 4.33 -17.18 -6.75
C SER A 108 2.90 -16.63 -6.88
N LEU A 109 2.01 -17.05 -5.98
CA LEU A 109 0.86 -16.23 -5.63
C LEU A 109 1.43 -14.97 -4.98
N SER A 110 1.30 -13.88 -5.71
CA SER A 110 1.84 -12.58 -5.36
C SER A 110 1.35 -12.17 -3.98
N SER A 111 2.24 -11.63 -3.13
CA SER A 111 1.85 -10.97 -1.88
C SER A 111 0.91 -9.77 -2.12
N ALA A 112 0.76 -9.32 -3.38
CA ALA A 112 -0.28 -8.39 -3.79
C ALA A 112 -1.70 -8.98 -3.68
N ASP A 113 -1.87 -10.30 -3.86
CA ASP A 113 -3.17 -10.97 -3.69
C ASP A 113 -3.52 -11.19 -2.22
N LEU A 114 -2.52 -11.37 -1.34
CA LEU A 114 -2.79 -11.38 0.11
C LEU A 114 -3.05 -9.95 0.64
N SER A 115 -2.52 -8.93 -0.02
CA SER A 115 -2.84 -7.52 0.22
C SER A 115 -4.25 -7.12 -0.24
N LEU A 116 -4.92 -7.92 -1.09
CA LEU A 116 -6.35 -7.76 -1.40
C LEU A 116 -7.25 -8.28 -0.27
N TYR A 117 -6.68 -8.89 0.77
CA TYR A 117 -7.38 -9.32 1.99
C TYR A 117 -6.89 -8.66 3.28
N ALA A 118 -5.85 -7.81 3.21
CA ALA A 118 -5.20 -7.19 4.36
C ALA A 118 -5.31 -5.65 4.36
N ASP A 119 -6.53 -5.10 4.25
CA ASP A 119 -6.83 -3.76 4.79
C ASP A 119 -8.26 -3.75 5.33
N SER A 120 -8.39 -3.41 6.60
CA SER A 120 -9.59 -3.56 7.42
C SER A 120 -10.67 -2.51 7.12
N ARG A 121 -11.17 -2.51 5.87
CA ARG A 121 -12.50 -1.95 5.52
C ARG A 121 -13.49 -3.00 5.02
N ALA A 122 -13.15 -4.30 5.13
CA ALA A 122 -13.97 -5.41 4.65
C ALA A 122 -14.87 -6.08 5.71
N GLY A 123 -15.00 -5.49 6.91
CA GLY A 123 -15.94 -5.99 7.92
C GLY A 123 -17.41 -5.72 7.60
N PHE A 124 -17.71 -4.70 6.77
CA PHE A 124 -19.09 -4.27 6.52
C PHE A 124 -19.63 -4.74 5.17
N SER A 125 -18.80 -4.96 4.15
CA SER A 125 -19.27 -5.29 2.80
C SER A 125 -19.83 -6.70 2.66
N TRP A 126 -19.26 -7.70 3.35
CA TRP A 126 -19.80 -9.06 3.34
C TRP A 126 -21.01 -9.21 4.28
N ILE A 127 -21.04 -8.43 5.37
CA ILE A 127 -22.20 -8.33 6.25
C ILE A 127 -23.38 -7.69 5.51
N TRP A 128 -23.17 -6.67 4.69
CA TRP A 128 -24.22 -6.09 3.84
C TRP A 128 -24.74 -7.08 2.79
N ILE A 129 -23.87 -7.89 2.18
CA ILE A 129 -24.30 -8.94 1.25
C ILE A 129 -25.15 -9.98 1.99
N LEU A 130 -24.75 -10.41 3.19
CA LEU A 130 -25.56 -11.33 4.00
C LEU A 130 -26.90 -10.72 4.42
N ILE A 131 -26.94 -9.43 4.76
CA ILE A 131 -28.18 -8.70 5.08
C ILE A 131 -29.09 -8.61 3.87
N ILE A 132 -28.56 -8.30 2.68
CA ILE A 132 -29.32 -8.23 1.43
C ILE A 132 -29.88 -9.61 1.08
N ILE A 133 -29.08 -10.68 1.21
CA ILE A 133 -29.53 -12.06 0.97
C ILE A 133 -30.63 -12.45 1.97
N ALA A 134 -30.44 -12.16 3.25
CA ALA A 134 -31.45 -12.44 4.28
C ALA A 134 -32.75 -11.66 4.00
N PHE A 135 -32.64 -10.39 3.60
CA PHE A 135 -33.80 -9.56 3.25
C PHE A 135 -34.53 -10.10 2.01
N LEU A 136 -33.80 -10.54 0.97
CA LEU A 136 -34.37 -11.18 -0.22
C LEU A 136 -35.06 -12.50 0.12
N LEU A 137 -34.50 -13.31 1.03
CA LEU A 137 -35.13 -14.54 1.48
C LEU A 137 -36.44 -14.27 2.24
N VAL A 138 -36.45 -13.28 3.14
CA VAL A 138 -37.66 -12.89 3.87
C VAL A 138 -38.71 -12.31 2.92
N ALA A 139 -38.32 -11.44 1.99
CA ALA A 139 -39.23 -10.86 0.99
C ALA A 139 -39.79 -11.93 0.05
N GLY A 140 -38.96 -12.86 -0.42
CA GLY A 140 -39.38 -13.99 -1.26
C GLY A 140 -40.34 -14.94 -0.53
N PHE A 141 -40.03 -15.28 0.73
CA PHE A 141 -40.92 -16.08 1.57
C PHE A 141 -42.27 -15.38 1.79
N TYR A 142 -42.25 -14.08 2.06
CA TYR A 142 -43.46 -13.27 2.24
C TYR A 142 -44.28 -13.14 0.95
N ALA A 143 -43.64 -13.06 -0.21
CA ALA A 143 -44.31 -13.01 -1.52
C ALA A 143 -45.02 -14.33 -1.86
N ILE A 144 -44.41 -15.47 -1.49
CA ILE A 144 -45.00 -16.82 -1.68
C ILE A 144 -46.19 -17.02 -0.73
N ASP A 145 -46.05 -16.66 0.56
CA ASP A 145 -47.12 -16.81 1.56
C ASP A 145 -48.33 -15.89 1.28
N ARG A 146 -48.08 -14.70 0.71
CA ARG A 146 -49.13 -13.77 0.28
C ARG A 146 -49.76 -14.09 -1.08
N GLY A 147 -49.25 -15.09 -1.82
CA GLY A 147 -49.73 -15.43 -3.15
C GLY A 147 -49.54 -14.31 -4.19
N TRP A 148 -48.57 -13.42 -3.97
CA TRP A 148 -48.37 -12.20 -4.77
C TRP A 148 -47.38 -12.41 -5.92
N ILE A 149 -47.40 -13.58 -6.56
CA ILE A 149 -46.61 -13.82 -7.77
C ILE A 149 -47.58 -13.97 -8.93
N PRO A 150 -47.97 -12.86 -9.57
CA PRO A 150 -48.70 -12.90 -10.83
C PRO A 150 -47.87 -13.64 -11.88
N GLU A 151 -48.49 -14.54 -12.64
CA GLU A 151 -47.85 -15.27 -13.77
C GLU A 151 -47.22 -14.32 -14.82
N GLU A 152 -47.59 -13.04 -14.79
CA GLU A 152 -47.01 -11.94 -15.58
C GLU A 152 -45.53 -11.65 -15.25
N TRP A 153 -45.04 -11.99 -14.04
CA TRP A 153 -43.63 -11.82 -13.65
C TRP A 153 -42.74 -12.98 -14.10
N LEU A 154 -43.32 -14.02 -14.69
CA LEU A 154 -42.59 -15.13 -15.30
C LEU A 154 -42.37 -14.85 -16.79
N PHE A 155 -41.70 -13.73 -17.10
CA PHE A 155 -41.22 -13.43 -18.46
C PHE A 155 -40.08 -14.36 -18.91
N PHE A 156 -39.59 -15.22 -18.02
CA PHE A 156 -38.59 -16.23 -18.34
C PHE A 156 -39.26 -17.60 -18.52
N ASP A 157 -39.45 -18.02 -19.77
CA ASP A 157 -40.00 -19.33 -20.12
C ASP A 157 -39.25 -20.50 -19.46
N TRP A 158 -37.94 -20.33 -19.21
CA TRP A 158 -37.10 -21.31 -18.53
C TRP A 158 -37.57 -21.70 -17.11
N LEU A 159 -38.30 -20.82 -16.40
CA LEU A 159 -38.79 -21.13 -15.06
C LEU A 159 -40.02 -22.05 -15.07
N LYS A 160 -40.79 -22.08 -16.15
CA LYS A 160 -41.96 -22.96 -16.32
C LYS A 160 -41.55 -24.40 -16.61
N GLU A 161 -40.41 -24.58 -17.28
CA GLU A 161 -39.84 -25.89 -17.62
C GLU A 161 -39.37 -26.68 -16.38
N LEU A 162 -38.97 -25.98 -15.32
CA LEU A 162 -38.44 -26.57 -14.08
C LEU A 162 -39.51 -27.16 -13.14
N LYS A 163 -40.79 -26.95 -13.43
CA LYS A 163 -41.91 -27.40 -12.58
C LYS A 163 -42.73 -28.51 -13.22
N LYS A 164 -42.11 -29.37 -14.04
CA LYS A 164 -42.73 -30.51 -14.71
C LYS A 164 -42.04 -31.82 -14.37
#